data_AF-A0A7U6QLM1-F1
#
_entry.id   AF-A0A7U6QLM1-F1
#
_cell.length_a   1.000
_cell.length_b   1.000
_cell.length_c   1.000
_cell.angle_alpha   90.00
_cell.angle_beta   90.00
_cell.angle_gamma   90.00
#
_symmetry.space_group_name_H-M   'P 1'
#
loop_
_entity.id
_entity.type
_entity.pdbx_description
1 polymer ?
#
loop_
_entity_poly.entity_id
_entity_poly.type
_entity_poly.pdbx_seq_one_letter_code
_entity_poly.pdbx_strand_id
1 'polypeptide(L)'
;MPNFNRLSETLTQNLSMNKARINCLSLMIIALITAQSSNLKKTARHLPKGGKTDSHYRRLQRFFAEARIDYDQLALMIYRLFGLGEVTLTIDRTNWKWGKSNLNIFMLGVVYKGIAIPLYWQMLDKRGNTNHLERCELIERFIKQFGKDNLEMIVADREFVGENGLTGSPIITYPLPYGLRRTVKLRIIMASWYRLKSYCAMLAIKKHIDMGEY
;
A
#
# COMPACT_ATOMS: atom_id res chain seq x y z
N MET A 1 -6.14 23.38 -13.37
CA MET A 1 -5.42 22.21 -13.94
C MET A 1 -6.43 21.07 -14.09
N PRO A 2 -6.78 20.64 -15.32
CA PRO A 2 -7.82 19.63 -15.53
C PRO A 2 -7.61 18.32 -14.74
N ASN A 3 -6.35 17.85 -14.68
CA ASN A 3 -5.97 16.65 -13.93
C ASN A 3 -6.17 16.79 -12.41
N PHE A 4 -6.08 18.01 -11.87
CA PHE A 4 -6.28 18.25 -10.43
C PHE A 4 -7.76 18.13 -10.05
N ASN A 5 -8.67 18.72 -10.83
CA ASN A 5 -10.10 18.71 -10.50
C ASN A 5 -10.64 17.27 -10.50
N ARG A 6 -10.35 16.51 -11.55
CA ARG A 6 -10.78 15.12 -11.67
C ARG A 6 -10.22 14.23 -10.55
N LEU A 7 -8.95 14.41 -10.19
CA LEU A 7 -8.35 13.68 -9.08
C LEU A 7 -8.99 14.06 -7.74
N SER A 8 -9.20 15.35 -7.49
CA SER A 8 -9.80 15.86 -6.26
C SER A 8 -11.23 15.32 -6.08
N GLU A 9 -12.05 15.35 -7.13
CA GLU A 9 -13.40 14.76 -7.14
C GLU A 9 -13.37 13.25 -6.84
N THR A 10 -12.49 12.51 -7.52
CA THR A 10 -12.32 11.05 -7.28
C THR A 10 -11.94 10.77 -5.83
N LEU A 11 -11.00 11.55 -5.25
CA LEU A 11 -10.59 11.39 -3.86
C LEU A 11 -11.71 11.78 -2.90
N THR A 12 -12.46 12.85 -3.15
CA THR A 12 -13.61 13.26 -2.32
C THR A 12 -14.71 12.20 -2.29
N GLN A 13 -14.97 11.51 -3.40
CA GLN A 13 -15.99 10.46 -3.47
C GLN A 13 -15.61 9.20 -2.70
N ASN A 14 -14.32 8.98 -2.43
CA ASN A 14 -13.84 7.72 -1.87
C ASN A 14 -13.15 7.84 -0.50
N LEU A 15 -12.71 9.05 -0.10
CA LEU A 15 -12.00 9.27 1.15
C LEU A 15 -12.75 10.25 2.06
N SER A 16 -12.91 9.87 3.33
CA SER A 16 -13.56 10.68 4.36
C SER A 16 -12.63 11.75 4.93
N MET A 17 -12.12 12.65 4.09
CA MET A 17 -11.27 13.77 4.50
C MET A 17 -11.92 15.11 4.16
N ASN A 18 -11.60 16.14 4.95
CA ASN A 18 -12.05 17.49 4.61
C ASN A 18 -11.45 17.99 3.28
N LYS A 19 -12.13 18.96 2.66
CA LYS A 19 -11.76 19.51 1.34
C LYS A 19 -10.32 20.02 1.28
N ALA A 20 -9.81 20.64 2.35
CA ALA A 20 -8.44 21.16 2.40
C ALA A 20 -7.40 20.03 2.34
N ARG A 21 -7.65 18.92 3.03
CA ARG A 21 -6.83 17.71 3.02
C ARG A 21 -6.91 16.99 1.69
N ILE A 22 -8.09 16.83 1.09
CA ILE A 22 -8.24 16.26 -0.26
C ILE A 22 -7.47 17.08 -1.29
N ASN A 23 -7.60 18.41 -1.26
CA ASN A 23 -6.85 19.28 -2.16
C ASN A 23 -5.33 19.14 -1.93
N CYS A 24 -4.89 19.04 -0.68
CA CYS A 24 -3.48 18.82 -0.36
C CYS A 24 -2.98 17.48 -0.90
N LEU A 25 -3.73 16.39 -0.70
CA LEU A 25 -3.41 15.06 -1.19
C LEU A 25 -3.37 15.02 -2.73
N SER A 26 -4.34 15.65 -3.39
CA SER A 26 -4.39 15.77 -4.86
C SER A 26 -3.14 16.45 -5.42
N LEU A 27 -2.77 17.60 -4.83
CA LEU A 27 -1.54 18.32 -5.21
C LEU A 27 -0.29 17.48 -4.95
N MET A 28 -0.26 16.78 -3.81
CA MET A 28 0.86 15.92 -3.44
C MET A 28 1.02 14.77 -4.44
N ILE A 29 -0.04 14.06 -4.80
CA ILE A 29 0.01 12.97 -5.80
C ILE A 29 0.55 13.48 -7.14
N ILE A 30 0.04 14.60 -7.64
CA ILE A 30 0.54 15.21 -8.89
C ILE A 30 2.03 15.58 -8.77
N ALA A 31 2.41 16.21 -7.66
CA ALA A 31 3.78 16.62 -7.41
C ALA A 31 4.74 15.42 -7.32
N LEU A 32 4.28 14.28 -6.80
CA LEU A 32 5.09 13.06 -6.69
C LEU A 32 5.30 12.36 -8.02
N ILE A 33 4.26 12.30 -8.83
CA ILE A 33 4.35 11.79 -10.20
C ILE A 33 5.31 12.67 -11.01
N THR A 34 5.23 13.98 -10.82
CA THR A 34 6.09 14.95 -11.53
C THR A 34 7.54 14.91 -11.02
N ALA A 35 7.75 14.82 -9.71
CA ALA A 35 9.07 14.84 -9.10
C ALA A 35 9.79 13.48 -9.17
N GLN A 36 9.03 12.38 -9.35
CA GLN A 36 9.52 11.00 -9.31
C GLN A 36 10.39 10.70 -8.08
N SER A 37 10.08 11.32 -6.95
CA SER A 37 10.91 11.33 -5.75
C SER A 37 10.06 11.30 -4.49
N SER A 38 10.46 10.49 -3.52
CA SER A 38 9.87 10.48 -2.17
C SER A 38 10.43 11.57 -1.26
N ASN A 39 11.45 12.33 -1.69
CA ASN A 39 11.98 13.46 -0.92
C ASN A 39 10.98 14.63 -0.90
N LEU A 40 10.43 14.92 0.28
CA LEU A 40 9.37 15.90 0.47
C LEU A 40 9.76 17.34 0.04
N LYS A 41 11.03 17.72 0.20
CA LYS A 41 11.54 19.03 -0.24
C LYS A 41 11.62 19.12 -1.76
N LYS A 42 11.97 18.02 -2.45
CA LYS A 42 11.90 17.94 -3.92
C LYS A 42 10.44 18.02 -4.37
N THR A 43 9.55 17.24 -3.76
CA THR A 43 8.10 17.25 -4.06
C THR A 43 7.47 18.65 -3.90
N ALA A 44 7.83 19.38 -2.83
CA ALA A 44 7.32 20.72 -2.55
C ALA A 44 7.57 21.73 -3.68
N ARG A 45 8.63 21.54 -4.48
CA ARG A 45 8.97 22.41 -5.63
C ARG A 45 8.01 22.24 -6.81
N HIS A 46 7.28 21.13 -6.87
CA HIS A 46 6.34 20.83 -7.95
C HIS A 46 4.88 21.18 -7.60
N LEU A 47 4.62 21.79 -6.44
CA LEU A 47 3.30 22.35 -6.11
C LEU A 47 3.04 23.64 -6.92
N PRO A 48 1.76 24.01 -7.18
CA PRO A 48 1.40 25.12 -8.07
C PRO A 48 2.09 26.45 -7.72
N LYS A 49 2.44 27.22 -8.77
CA LYS A 49 3.12 28.52 -8.63
C LYS A 49 2.16 29.54 -8.02
N GLY A 50 2.34 29.81 -6.73
CA GLY A 50 1.54 30.79 -5.96
C GLY A 50 2.01 30.96 -4.51
N GLY A 51 2.86 30.08 -4.00
CA GLY A 51 3.50 30.19 -2.69
C GLY A 51 5.01 29.92 -2.73
N LYS A 52 5.72 30.36 -1.69
CA LYS A 52 7.14 30.02 -1.49
C LYS A 52 7.30 28.51 -1.28
N THR A 53 8.36 27.91 -1.82
CA THR A 53 8.67 26.47 -1.66
C THR A 53 8.65 26.02 -0.20
N ASP A 54 9.10 26.86 0.73
CA ASP A 54 9.08 26.54 2.16
C ASP A 54 7.64 26.48 2.74
N SER A 55 6.72 27.29 2.22
CA SER A 55 5.31 27.23 2.60
C SER A 55 4.68 25.92 2.12
N HIS A 56 4.98 25.50 0.89
CA HIS A 56 4.58 24.20 0.37
C HIS A 56 5.15 23.06 1.19
N TYR A 57 6.43 23.13 1.54
CA TYR A 57 7.07 22.13 2.39
C TYR A 57 6.39 22.00 3.76
N ARG A 58 6.14 23.12 4.45
CA ARG A 58 5.40 23.13 5.73
C ARG A 58 3.97 22.61 5.59
N ARG A 59 3.30 22.90 4.47
CA ARG A 59 1.95 22.38 4.19
C ARG A 59 1.96 20.86 4.08
N LEU A 60 2.94 20.31 3.36
CA LEU A 60 3.10 18.86 3.27
C LEU A 60 3.44 18.24 4.63
N GLN A 61 4.36 18.83 5.40
CA GLN A 61 4.68 18.35 6.76
C GLN A 61 3.44 18.29 7.66
N ARG A 62 2.62 19.36 7.67
CA ARG A 62 1.35 19.39 8.42
C ARG A 62 0.38 18.31 7.94
N PHE A 63 0.30 18.05 6.64
CA PHE A 63 -0.50 16.94 6.14
C PHE A 63 -0.03 15.60 6.71
N PHE A 64 1.28 15.33 6.73
CA PHE A 64 1.79 14.08 7.31
C PHE A 64 1.58 13.98 8.82
N ALA A 65 1.66 15.09 9.55
CA ALA A 65 1.47 15.12 11.00
C ALA A 65 -0.01 14.96 11.41
N GLU A 66 -0.93 15.61 10.70
CA GLU A 66 -2.30 15.81 11.19
C GLU A 66 -3.36 15.03 10.41
N ALA A 67 -3.10 14.66 9.14
CA ALA A 67 -4.07 13.95 8.34
C ALA A 67 -4.17 12.50 8.81
N ARG A 68 -5.39 12.03 9.06
CA ARG A 68 -5.67 10.60 9.27
C ARG A 68 -6.13 10.00 7.95
N ILE A 69 -5.56 8.86 7.59
CA ILE A 69 -5.92 8.10 6.39
C ILE A 69 -6.60 6.82 6.86
N ASP A 70 -7.84 6.62 6.42
CA ASP A 70 -8.50 5.33 6.53
C ASP A 70 -7.95 4.41 5.42
N TYR A 71 -7.14 3.43 5.83
CA TYR A 71 -6.48 2.52 4.90
C TYR A 71 -7.46 1.53 4.25
N ASP A 72 -8.62 1.25 4.85
CA ASP A 72 -9.65 0.42 4.23
C ASP A 72 -10.40 1.20 3.14
N GLN A 73 -10.71 2.47 3.39
CA GLN A 73 -11.25 3.36 2.34
C GLN A 73 -10.25 3.54 1.20
N LEU A 74 -8.95 3.68 1.51
CA LEU A 74 -7.92 3.77 0.49
C LEU A 74 -7.83 2.49 -0.35
N ALA A 75 -7.86 1.31 0.29
CA ALA A 75 -7.86 0.03 -0.43
C ALA A 75 -9.10 -0.11 -1.31
N LEU A 76 -10.29 0.23 -0.80
CA LEU A 76 -11.54 0.22 -1.55
C LEU A 76 -11.51 1.18 -2.75
N MET A 77 -10.95 2.38 -2.56
CA MET A 77 -10.76 3.35 -3.62
C MET A 77 -9.87 2.79 -4.73
N ILE A 78 -8.72 2.22 -4.38
CA ILE A 78 -7.78 1.62 -5.35
C ILE A 78 -8.49 0.48 -6.09
N TYR A 79 -9.19 -0.38 -5.37
CA TYR A 79 -9.90 -1.52 -5.95
C TYR A 79 -10.94 -1.09 -6.98
N ARG A 80 -11.73 -0.05 -6.67
CA ARG A 80 -12.70 0.55 -7.60
C ARG A 80 -12.04 1.28 -8.77
N LEU A 81 -10.97 2.04 -8.50
CA LEU A 81 -10.26 2.83 -9.51
C LEU A 81 -9.70 1.95 -10.64
N PHE A 82 -9.24 0.75 -10.30
CA PHE A 82 -8.73 -0.22 -11.27
C PHE A 82 -9.82 -1.16 -11.84
N GLY A 83 -11.07 -1.02 -11.38
CA GLY A 83 -12.18 -1.88 -11.79
C GLY A 83 -11.91 -3.35 -11.49
N LEU A 84 -11.35 -3.64 -10.31
CA LEU A 84 -10.96 -4.99 -9.94
C LEU A 84 -12.20 -5.85 -9.62
N GLY A 85 -12.16 -7.12 -10.02
CA GLY A 85 -13.14 -8.16 -9.68
C GLY A 85 -12.44 -9.29 -8.91
N GLU A 86 -12.53 -10.52 -9.38
CA GLU A 86 -11.68 -11.59 -8.85
C GLU A 86 -10.19 -11.26 -9.09
N VAL A 87 -9.36 -11.37 -8.05
CA VAL A 87 -7.94 -10.98 -8.11
C VAL A 87 -7.00 -12.07 -7.64
N THR A 88 -5.82 -12.06 -8.26
CA THR A 88 -4.63 -12.70 -7.70
C THR A 88 -3.92 -11.70 -6.77
N LEU A 89 -3.71 -12.10 -5.51
CA LEU A 89 -2.92 -11.33 -4.56
C LEU A 89 -1.44 -11.70 -4.64
N THR A 90 -0.57 -10.77 -4.31
CA THR A 90 0.86 -10.97 -4.14
C THR A 90 1.32 -10.41 -2.82
N ILE A 91 2.23 -11.12 -2.17
CA ILE A 91 2.85 -10.70 -0.93
C ILE A 91 4.32 -10.37 -1.20
N ASP A 92 4.79 -9.26 -0.62
CA ASP A 92 6.19 -8.85 -0.72
C ASP A 92 6.68 -8.20 0.59
N ARG A 93 7.99 -8.24 0.80
CA ARG A 93 8.68 -7.47 1.84
C ARG A 93 9.64 -6.51 1.20
N THR A 94 9.62 -5.26 1.67
CA THR A 94 10.61 -4.27 1.27
C THR A 94 11.23 -3.64 2.50
N ASN A 95 12.55 -3.58 2.53
CA ASN A 95 13.29 -2.86 3.56
C ASN A 95 13.72 -1.50 3.03
N TRP A 96 13.33 -0.43 3.72
CA TRP A 96 13.70 0.94 3.39
C TRP A 96 14.57 1.51 4.49
N LYS A 97 15.55 2.34 4.13
CA LYS A 97 16.28 3.16 5.09
C LYS A 97 15.66 4.55 5.15
N TRP A 98 15.18 4.93 6.33
CA TRP A 98 14.77 6.29 6.63
C TRP A 98 15.75 6.91 7.61
N GLY A 99 16.71 7.66 7.09
CA GLY A 99 17.85 8.13 7.88
C GLY A 99 18.67 6.95 8.42
N LYS A 100 18.71 6.80 9.74
CA LYS A 100 19.36 5.67 10.42
C LYS A 100 18.40 4.50 10.73
N SER A 101 17.09 4.72 10.59
CA SER A 101 16.04 3.75 10.92
C SER A 101 15.77 2.83 9.73
N ASN A 102 15.58 1.54 10.00
CA ASN A 102 15.14 0.58 8.99
C ASN A 102 13.62 0.43 9.09
N LEU A 103 12.94 0.71 7.99
CA LEU A 103 11.52 0.51 7.80
C LEU A 103 11.33 -0.83 7.10
N ASN A 104 10.95 -1.86 7.85
CA ASN A 104 10.60 -3.17 7.30
C ASN A 104 9.10 -3.19 6.98
N ILE A 105 8.76 -3.19 5.70
CA ILE A 105 7.37 -3.07 5.25
C ILE A 105 6.94 -4.41 4.66
N PHE A 106 5.90 -4.98 5.24
CA PHE A 106 5.19 -6.13 4.70
C PHE A 106 3.99 -5.66 3.90
N MET A 107 3.87 -6.08 2.63
CA MET A 107 2.87 -5.57 1.70
C MET A 107 2.02 -6.69 1.11
N LEU A 108 0.71 -6.44 1.01
CA LEU A 108 -0.24 -7.21 0.23
C LEU A 108 -0.69 -6.35 -0.95
N GLY A 109 -0.44 -6.84 -2.16
CA GLY A 109 -0.85 -6.18 -3.40
C GLY A 109 -1.71 -7.07 -4.28
N VAL A 110 -2.38 -6.46 -5.23
CA VAL A 110 -3.07 -7.15 -6.33
C VAL A 110 -2.15 -7.20 -7.54
N VAL A 111 -2.05 -8.37 -8.16
CA VAL A 111 -1.43 -8.51 -9.48
C VAL A 111 -2.42 -8.01 -10.52
N TYR A 112 -2.05 -6.95 -11.23
CA TYR A 112 -2.87 -6.34 -12.29
C TYR A 112 -2.00 -6.02 -13.49
N LYS A 113 -2.27 -6.63 -14.65
CA LYS A 113 -1.56 -6.36 -15.92
C LYS A 113 -0.02 -6.37 -15.79
N GLY A 114 0.53 -7.33 -15.05
CA GLY A 114 1.98 -7.49 -14.85
C GLY A 114 2.61 -6.54 -13.84
N ILE A 115 1.82 -5.73 -13.12
CA ILE A 115 2.29 -4.91 -12.00
C ILE A 115 1.61 -5.33 -10.69
N ALA A 116 2.30 -5.14 -9.58
CA ALA A 116 1.74 -5.32 -8.25
C ALA A 116 1.24 -3.98 -7.70
N ILE A 117 -0.07 -3.86 -7.48
CA ILE A 117 -0.71 -2.67 -6.91
C ILE A 117 -0.92 -2.92 -5.41
N PRO A 118 -0.25 -2.18 -4.52
CA PRO A 118 -0.40 -2.39 -3.08
C PRO A 118 -1.79 -1.96 -2.60
N LEU A 119 -2.42 -2.82 -1.80
CA LEU A 119 -3.69 -2.54 -1.13
C LEU A 119 -3.49 -2.34 0.36
N TYR A 120 -2.72 -3.23 0.99
CA TYR A 120 -2.47 -3.19 2.42
C TYR A 120 -0.98 -3.37 2.72
N TRP A 121 -0.55 -2.82 3.85
CA TRP A 121 0.80 -3.02 4.35
C TRP A 121 0.86 -2.90 5.86
N GLN A 122 1.90 -3.44 6.47
CA GLN A 122 2.19 -3.34 7.89
C GLN A 122 3.68 -3.03 8.08
N MET A 123 4.00 -2.24 9.12
CA MET A 123 5.39 -2.06 9.53
C MET A 123 5.73 -3.19 10.48
N LEU A 124 6.87 -3.83 10.27
CA LEU A 124 7.36 -4.89 11.12
C LEU A 124 8.44 -4.34 12.05
N ASP A 125 8.24 -4.47 13.35
CA ASP A 125 9.19 -3.98 14.38
C ASP A 125 10.52 -4.76 14.39
N LYS A 126 10.53 -5.95 13.78
CA LYS A 126 11.66 -6.89 13.82
C LYS A 126 12.46 -6.91 12.52
N ARG A 127 13.79 -7.01 12.67
CA ARG A 127 14.69 -7.49 11.62
C ARG A 127 14.56 -9.02 11.56
N GLY A 128 13.67 -9.52 10.71
CA GLY A 128 13.42 -10.97 10.61
C GLY A 128 12.22 -11.34 9.74
N ASN A 129 11.94 -12.64 9.62
CA ASN A 129 10.85 -13.17 8.79
C ASN A 129 9.45 -12.81 9.35
N THR A 130 8.46 -12.62 8.48
CA THR A 130 7.07 -12.39 8.92
C THR A 130 6.53 -13.62 9.63
N ASN A 131 5.86 -13.44 10.76
CA ASN A 131 5.18 -14.54 11.43
C ASN A 131 3.95 -14.97 10.61
N HIS A 132 3.48 -16.19 10.81
CA HIS A 132 2.25 -16.70 10.19
C HIS A 132 1.05 -15.78 10.47
N LEU A 133 0.93 -15.26 11.69
CA LEU A 133 -0.17 -14.39 12.09
C LEU A 133 -0.22 -13.08 11.29
N GLU A 134 0.91 -12.38 11.14
CA GLU A 134 1.03 -11.14 10.35
C GLU A 134 0.63 -11.36 8.87
N ARG A 135 0.94 -12.56 8.33
CA ARG A 135 0.51 -12.95 6.97
C ARG A 135 -0.99 -13.16 6.88
N CYS A 136 -1.60 -13.84 7.85
CA CYS A 136 -3.03 -14.05 7.91
C CYS A 136 -3.80 -12.73 8.05
N GLU A 137 -3.32 -11.79 8.86
CA GLU A 137 -4.01 -10.52 9.12
C GLU A 137 -4.28 -9.70 7.85
N LEU A 138 -3.28 -9.52 6.97
CA LEU A 138 -3.49 -8.77 5.73
C LEU A 138 -4.47 -9.47 4.78
N ILE A 139 -4.39 -10.80 4.68
CA ILE A 139 -5.28 -11.59 3.82
C ILE A 139 -6.70 -11.58 4.36
N GLU A 140 -6.89 -11.77 5.67
CA GLU A 140 -8.19 -11.70 6.34
C GLU A 140 -8.82 -10.32 6.18
N ARG A 141 -8.02 -9.27 6.30
CA ARG A 141 -8.49 -7.90 6.05
C ARG A 141 -8.99 -7.73 4.61
N PHE A 142 -8.27 -8.27 3.62
CA PHE A 142 -8.76 -8.30 2.24
C PHE A 142 -10.08 -9.06 2.12
N ILE A 143 -10.17 -10.28 2.68
CA ILE A 143 -11.38 -11.10 2.59
C ILE A 143 -12.58 -10.42 3.26
N LYS A 144 -12.35 -9.77 4.41
CA LYS A 144 -13.39 -9.02 5.12
C LYS A 144 -13.90 -7.83 4.30
N GLN A 145 -13.00 -7.12 3.61
CA GLN A 145 -13.34 -5.91 2.85
C GLN A 145 -13.95 -6.23 1.47
N PHE A 146 -13.41 -7.22 0.76
CA PHE A 146 -13.73 -7.49 -0.63
C PHE A 146 -14.49 -8.81 -0.83
N GLY A 147 -14.58 -9.65 0.19
CA GLY A 147 -15.20 -10.97 0.09
C GLY A 147 -14.24 -12.02 -0.47
N LYS A 148 -14.42 -13.27 -0.01
CA LYS A 148 -13.57 -14.39 -0.42
C LYS A 148 -13.74 -14.76 -1.89
N ASP A 149 -14.93 -14.59 -2.46
CA ASP A 149 -15.18 -14.92 -3.87
C ASP A 149 -14.43 -14.00 -4.84
N ASN A 150 -13.87 -12.88 -4.34
CA ASN A 150 -13.00 -12.01 -5.11
C ASN A 150 -11.51 -12.38 -4.99
N LEU A 151 -11.16 -13.50 -4.32
CA LEU A 151 -9.79 -13.99 -4.19
C LEU A 151 -9.59 -15.27 -5.01
N GLU A 152 -8.89 -15.16 -6.14
CA GLU A 152 -8.54 -16.29 -7.01
C GLU A 152 -7.41 -17.13 -6.40
N MET A 153 -6.29 -16.45 -6.11
CA MET A 153 -5.06 -17.08 -5.65
C MET A 153 -4.12 -16.08 -4.96
N ILE A 154 -3.13 -16.59 -4.24
CA ILE A 154 -2.08 -15.77 -3.63
C ILE A 154 -0.74 -16.18 -4.25
N VAL A 155 0.15 -15.22 -4.46
CA VAL A 155 1.50 -15.43 -4.98
C VAL A 155 2.48 -14.85 -3.97
N ALA A 156 3.48 -15.63 -3.58
CA ALA A 156 4.51 -15.17 -2.66
C ALA A 156 5.82 -15.90 -2.92
N ASP A 157 6.93 -15.29 -2.52
CA ASP A 157 8.23 -15.94 -2.54
C ASP A 157 8.30 -17.10 -1.52
N ARG A 158 9.24 -18.02 -1.71
CA ARG A 158 9.47 -19.19 -0.85
C ARG A 158 9.65 -18.83 0.62
N GLU A 159 10.21 -17.67 0.93
CA GLU A 159 10.38 -17.20 2.30
C GLU A 159 9.06 -17.01 3.06
N PHE A 160 7.95 -16.86 2.34
CA PHE A 160 6.60 -16.69 2.90
C PHE A 160 5.81 -17.99 2.97
N VAL A 161 6.44 -19.13 2.70
CA VAL A 161 5.89 -20.47 2.92
C VAL A 161 6.23 -20.89 4.35
N GLY A 162 5.23 -21.21 5.18
CA GLY A 162 5.47 -21.65 6.56
C GLY A 162 6.21 -22.99 6.65
N GLU A 163 6.76 -23.33 7.83
CA GLU A 163 7.54 -24.56 8.07
C GLU A 163 6.76 -25.87 7.81
N ASN A 164 5.42 -25.83 7.77
CA ASN A 164 4.58 -26.98 7.40
C ASN A 164 4.33 -27.12 5.89
N GLY A 165 5.14 -26.44 5.06
CA GLY A 165 5.10 -26.57 3.60
C GLY A 165 5.53 -27.97 3.18
N LEU A 166 4.56 -28.81 2.79
CA LEU A 166 4.82 -30.07 2.10
C LEU A 166 5.80 -29.81 0.95
N THR A 167 7.01 -30.31 1.15
CA THR A 167 8.13 -30.30 0.23
C THR A 167 7.73 -30.99 -1.08
N GLY A 168 7.56 -30.22 -2.16
CA GLY A 168 7.53 -30.76 -3.52
C GLY A 168 6.41 -30.28 -4.45
N SER A 169 5.39 -29.55 -3.99
CA SER A 169 4.33 -29.01 -4.87
C SER A 169 4.47 -27.50 -5.10
N PRO A 170 4.38 -26.99 -6.35
CA PRO A 170 4.36 -25.55 -6.65
C PRO A 170 3.06 -24.85 -6.19
N ILE A 171 2.14 -25.60 -5.56
CA ILE A 171 0.88 -25.12 -5.02
C ILE A 171 0.85 -25.43 -3.53
N ILE A 172 0.87 -24.40 -2.69
CA ILE A 172 0.75 -24.54 -1.24
C ILE A 172 -0.65 -24.08 -0.84
N THR A 173 -1.35 -24.96 -0.13
CA THR A 173 -2.65 -24.65 0.45
C THR A 173 -2.42 -23.85 1.72
N TYR A 174 -2.82 -22.57 1.74
CA TYR A 174 -2.83 -21.82 3.00
C TYR A 174 -4.11 -22.16 3.74
N PRO A 175 -4.03 -22.80 4.92
CA PRO A 175 -5.17 -22.87 5.81
C PRO A 175 -5.44 -21.44 6.32
N LEU A 176 -6.42 -20.77 5.71
CA LEU A 176 -6.96 -19.54 6.28
C LEU A 176 -7.57 -19.90 7.65
N PRO A 177 -7.37 -19.08 8.70
CA PRO A 177 -8.00 -19.32 9.99
C PRO A 177 -9.54 -19.39 9.85
N TYR A 178 -10.13 -20.33 10.61
CA TYR A 178 -11.56 -20.54 10.87
C TYR A 178 -12.55 -20.36 9.69
N GLY A 179 -13.05 -21.48 9.16
CA GLY A 179 -14.36 -21.55 8.49
C GLY A 179 -14.41 -21.31 6.97
N LEU A 180 -13.31 -20.89 6.33
CA LEU A 180 -13.28 -20.61 4.89
C LEU A 180 -12.97 -21.89 4.09
N ARG A 181 -13.96 -22.78 3.87
CA ARG A 181 -13.86 -24.02 3.04
C ARG A 181 -13.63 -23.80 1.52
N ARG A 182 -12.52 -23.18 1.14
CA ARG A 182 -11.91 -23.28 -0.20
C ARG A 182 -10.41 -23.06 -0.06
N THR A 183 -9.63 -23.98 -0.60
CA THR A 183 -8.18 -23.92 -0.75
C THR A 183 -7.79 -22.76 -1.66
N VAL A 184 -6.95 -21.84 -1.17
CA VAL A 184 -6.33 -20.81 -2.01
C VAL A 184 -5.03 -21.38 -2.58
N LYS A 185 -4.87 -21.31 -3.91
CA LYS A 185 -3.63 -21.75 -4.55
C LYS A 185 -2.53 -20.72 -4.24
N LEU A 186 -1.46 -21.11 -3.55
CA LEU A 186 -0.24 -20.31 -3.55
C LEU A 186 0.63 -20.69 -4.75
N ARG A 187 0.99 -19.76 -5.64
CA ARG A 187 2.01 -20.00 -6.66
C ARG A 187 3.24 -19.15 -6.39
N ILE A 188 4.44 -19.73 -6.46
CA ILE A 188 5.69 -19.00 -6.32
C ILE A 188 6.02 -18.33 -7.65
N ILE A 189 6.11 -17.00 -7.69
CA ILE A 189 6.54 -16.24 -8.87
C ILE A 189 7.37 -15.04 -8.39
N MET A 190 8.49 -14.73 -9.06
CA MET A 190 9.20 -13.48 -8.84
C MET A 190 8.37 -12.31 -9.41
N ALA A 191 7.67 -11.58 -8.54
CA ALA A 191 6.98 -10.35 -8.93
C ALA A 191 7.96 -9.18 -8.91
N SER A 192 8.09 -8.47 -10.04
CA SER A 192 8.98 -7.32 -10.19
C SER A 192 8.26 -6.03 -9.74
N TRP A 193 8.44 -5.62 -8.48
CA TRP A 193 7.76 -4.47 -7.82
C TRP A 193 8.29 -3.06 -8.20
N TYR A 194 8.96 -2.89 -9.34
CA TYR A 194 9.88 -1.75 -9.52
C TYR A 194 9.23 -0.38 -9.78
N ARG A 195 7.93 -0.26 -10.11
CA ARG A 195 7.34 1.02 -10.58
C ARG A 195 6.51 1.81 -9.55
N LEU A 196 6.11 1.25 -8.41
CA LEU A 196 5.23 1.94 -7.43
C LEU A 196 5.93 2.40 -6.14
N LYS A 197 7.24 2.17 -6.02
CA LYS A 197 8.03 2.33 -4.79
C LYS A 197 7.91 3.72 -4.14
N SER A 198 7.91 4.81 -4.91
CA SER A 198 7.94 6.17 -4.37
C SER A 198 6.66 6.57 -3.61
N TYR A 199 5.48 6.22 -4.13
CA TYR A 199 4.19 6.53 -3.47
C TYR A 199 3.99 5.67 -2.22
N CYS A 200 4.26 4.38 -2.34
CA CYS A 200 4.17 3.43 -1.23
C CYS A 200 5.10 3.82 -0.10
N ALA A 201 6.29 4.35 -0.40
CA ALA A 201 7.22 4.83 0.61
C ALA A 201 6.64 5.96 1.48
N MET A 202 5.98 6.96 0.88
CA MET A 202 5.41 8.04 1.70
C MET A 202 4.19 7.60 2.47
N LEU A 203 3.33 6.75 1.91
CA LEU A 203 2.21 6.21 2.66
C LEU A 203 2.67 5.26 3.78
N ALA A 204 3.76 4.52 3.57
CA ALA A 204 4.39 3.72 4.60
C ALA A 204 5.00 4.60 5.70
N ILE A 205 5.72 5.67 5.33
CA ILE A 205 6.24 6.66 6.29
C ILE A 205 5.07 7.33 7.05
N LYS A 206 3.99 7.70 6.36
CA LYS A 206 2.78 8.25 6.99
C LYS A 206 2.19 7.27 8.01
N LYS A 207 2.09 6.00 7.62
CA LYS A 207 1.56 4.95 8.50
C LYS A 207 2.44 4.75 9.73
N HIS A 208 3.76 4.71 9.56
CA HIS A 208 4.70 4.66 10.67
C HIS A 208 4.54 5.87 11.61
N ILE A 209 4.44 7.09 11.06
CA ILE A 209 4.13 8.31 11.81
C ILE A 209 2.78 8.20 12.57
N ASP A 210 1.75 7.63 11.92
CA ASP A 210 0.43 7.45 12.54
C ASP A 210 0.45 6.47 13.72
N MET A 211 1.34 5.48 13.70
CA MET A 211 1.49 4.46 14.74
C MET A 211 2.29 4.96 15.95
N GLY A 212 2.85 6.17 15.91
CA GLY A 212 3.50 6.81 17.06
C GLY A 212 4.89 6.26 17.40
N GLU A 213 5.47 5.46 16.51
CA GLU A 213 6.84 4.94 16.62
C GLU A 213 7.82 6.04 16.17
N TYR A 214 8.49 6.69 17.12
CA TYR A 214 9.58 7.65 16.89
C TYR A 214 10.85 7.20 17.58
#